data_AF-A0A7R6W9P2-F1
#
_entry.id   AF-A0A7R6W9P2-F1
#
_cell.length_a   1.000
_cell.length_b   1.000
_cell.length_c   1.000
_cell.angle_alpha   90.00
_cell.angle_beta   90.00
_cell.angle_gamma   90.00
#
_symmetry.space_group_name_H-M   'P 1'
#
loop_
_entity.id
_entity.type
_entity.pdbx_description
1 polymer ?
#
loop_
_entity_poly.entity_id
_entity_poly.type
_entity_poly.pdbx_seq_one_letter_code
_entity_poly.pdbx_strand_id
1 'polypeptide(L)'
;MRLFLVLVLALWQSFFINTAQAYTNSYATPLEMKMLPKLCQVRFQYGHEAPEFAKWRTILGPEYIHVHHYCGGLVDMFHANENSRQRQGNLESARSNFNYVLRSIQNPKFILLPDLYYRLALVSKDLGNVGEAIGYAEKSINAKRNYLNPYILLADIYIKAGKKSTAKKLLLQAKKYHPNSKRLKRRLKKV
;
A
#
# COMPACT_ATOMS: atom_id res chain seq x y z
N MET A 1 -27.57 -35.75 -65.96
CA MET A 1 -28.44 -34.84 -65.19
C MET A 1 -28.18 -35.07 -63.71
N ARG A 2 -27.80 -34.01 -62.99
CA ARG A 2 -27.57 -33.91 -61.52
C ARG A 2 -26.24 -34.43 -60.96
N LEU A 3 -25.22 -33.57 -61.08
CA LEU A 3 -24.30 -33.27 -59.98
C LEU A 3 -25.11 -32.87 -58.72
N PHE A 4 -24.66 -33.22 -57.52
CA PHE A 4 -24.29 -32.21 -56.52
C PHE A 4 -23.44 -32.82 -55.40
N LEU A 5 -22.30 -32.15 -55.21
CA LEU A 5 -21.22 -32.42 -54.25
C LEU A 5 -21.70 -32.59 -52.81
N VAL A 6 -21.09 -33.55 -52.14
CA VAL A 6 -21.20 -33.79 -50.70
C VAL A 6 -19.95 -33.22 -50.01
N LEU A 7 -20.21 -32.52 -48.89
CA LEU A 7 -19.30 -32.20 -47.77
C LEU A 7 -18.18 -31.16 -47.98
N VAL A 8 -18.53 -29.89 -47.77
CA VAL A 8 -17.60 -28.88 -47.25
C VAL A 8 -17.56 -29.02 -45.72
N LEU A 9 -16.55 -29.71 -45.20
CA LEU A 9 -16.21 -29.69 -43.77
C LEU A 9 -15.41 -28.42 -43.48
N ALA A 10 -16.11 -27.30 -43.28
CA ALA A 10 -15.51 -26.10 -42.71
C ALA A 10 -15.35 -26.32 -41.19
N LEU A 11 -14.13 -26.70 -40.78
CA LEU A 11 -13.71 -26.68 -39.38
C LEU A 11 -13.63 -25.23 -38.90
N TRP A 12 -14.77 -24.68 -38.48
CA TRP A 12 -14.81 -23.49 -37.63
C TRP A 12 -14.38 -23.89 -36.23
N GLN A 13 -13.06 -24.00 -36.02
CA GLN A 13 -12.52 -23.98 -34.67
C GLN A 13 -12.58 -22.53 -34.18
N SER A 14 -13.65 -22.24 -33.45
CA SER A 14 -13.77 -21.04 -32.65
C SER A 14 -12.59 -20.98 -31.69
N PHE A 15 -11.57 -20.20 -32.03
CA PHE A 15 -10.59 -19.72 -31.06
C PHE A 15 -11.32 -18.78 -30.09
N PHE A 16 -11.98 -19.35 -29.08
CA PHE A 16 -12.28 -18.61 -27.88
C PHE A 16 -10.93 -18.34 -27.21
N ILE A 17 -10.37 -17.17 -27.47
CA ILE A 17 -9.34 -16.60 -26.61
C ILE A 17 -10.02 -16.48 -25.25
N ASN A 18 -9.74 -17.41 -24.35
CA ASN A 18 -10.01 -17.26 -22.92
C ASN A 18 -9.19 -16.04 -22.48
N THR A 19 -9.81 -14.85 -22.52
CA THR A 19 -9.28 -13.71 -21.78
C THR A 19 -9.40 -14.08 -20.32
N ALA A 20 -8.29 -14.49 -19.71
CA ALA A 20 -8.21 -14.73 -18.29
C ALA A 20 -8.52 -13.42 -17.55
N GLN A 21 -9.81 -13.17 -17.29
CA GLN A 21 -10.27 -12.02 -16.52
C GLN A 21 -10.32 -12.44 -15.05
N ALA A 22 -9.14 -12.64 -14.47
CA ALA A 22 -9.02 -12.71 -13.02
C ALA A 22 -8.80 -11.29 -12.47
N TYR A 23 -9.84 -10.45 -12.55
CA TYR A 23 -9.95 -9.26 -11.71
C TYR A 23 -10.83 -9.64 -10.53
N THR A 24 -10.26 -10.22 -9.47
CA THR A 24 -11.05 -10.42 -8.26
C THR A 24 -11.07 -9.11 -7.45
N ASN A 25 -12.19 -8.39 -7.54
CA ASN A 25 -12.66 -7.38 -6.57
C ASN A 25 -11.75 -6.18 -6.26
N SER A 26 -10.80 -5.82 -7.13
CA SER A 26 -10.09 -4.54 -7.00
C SER A 26 -10.75 -3.46 -7.84
N TYR A 27 -11.05 -2.33 -7.21
CA TYR A 27 -11.47 -1.10 -7.91
C TYR A 27 -10.26 -0.29 -8.42
N ALA A 28 -9.04 -0.83 -8.33
CA ALA A 28 -7.86 -0.21 -8.90
C ALA A 28 -7.82 -0.36 -10.44
N THR A 29 -7.44 0.71 -11.13
CA THR A 29 -7.22 0.66 -12.58
C THR A 29 -5.98 -0.18 -12.94
N PRO A 30 -5.84 -0.65 -14.19
CA PRO A 30 -4.65 -1.40 -14.62
C PRO A 30 -3.33 -0.63 -14.43
N LEU A 31 -3.37 0.71 -14.51
CA LEU A 31 -2.20 1.55 -14.26
C LEU A 31 -1.87 1.62 -12.76
N GLU A 32 -2.87 1.85 -11.91
CA GLU A 32 -2.71 1.85 -10.45
C GLU A 32 -2.20 0.51 -9.94
N MET A 33 -2.71 -0.60 -10.50
CA MET A 33 -2.24 -1.95 -10.18
C MET A 33 -0.73 -2.12 -10.38
N LYS A 34 -0.15 -1.49 -11.42
CA LYS A 34 1.31 -1.52 -11.66
C LYS A 34 2.09 -0.69 -10.63
N MET A 35 1.47 0.30 -10.01
CA MET A 35 2.07 1.14 -8.97
C MET A 35 2.01 0.50 -7.58
N LEU A 36 1.14 -0.48 -7.38
CA LEU A 36 1.01 -1.19 -6.12
C LEU A 36 2.17 -2.16 -5.87
N PRO A 37 2.52 -2.44 -4.59
CA PRO A 37 3.46 -3.49 -4.24
C PRO A 37 3.04 -4.84 -4.81
N LYS A 38 4.02 -5.72 -5.13
CA LYS A 38 3.73 -7.03 -5.75
C LYS A 38 2.74 -7.88 -4.94
N LEU A 39 2.79 -7.80 -3.61
CA LEU A 39 1.85 -8.49 -2.74
C LEU A 39 0.40 -8.07 -3.00
N CYS A 40 0.14 -6.79 -3.30
CA CYS A 40 -1.19 -6.27 -3.58
C CYS A 40 -1.66 -6.64 -4.97
N GLN A 41 -0.75 -6.64 -5.95
CA GLN A 41 -1.05 -7.16 -7.28
C GLN A 41 -1.54 -8.61 -7.18
N VAL A 42 -0.81 -9.45 -6.44
CA VAL A 42 -1.21 -10.84 -6.23
C VAL A 42 -2.51 -10.95 -5.44
N ARG A 43 -2.66 -10.17 -4.36
CA ARG A 43 -3.84 -10.23 -3.49
C ARG A 43 -5.14 -9.89 -4.22
N PHE A 44 -5.08 -9.01 -5.22
CA PHE A 44 -6.22 -8.60 -6.02
C PHE A 44 -6.45 -9.45 -7.29
N GLN A 45 -5.40 -10.04 -7.84
CA GLN A 45 -5.50 -10.84 -9.05
C GLN A 45 -5.94 -12.28 -8.77
N TYR A 46 -5.55 -12.85 -7.63
CA TYR A 46 -5.73 -14.27 -7.34
C TYR A 46 -6.60 -14.52 -6.11
N GLY A 47 -7.47 -15.53 -6.22
CA GLY A 47 -8.29 -16.03 -5.12
C GLY A 47 -7.47 -16.81 -4.07
N HIS A 48 -8.11 -17.17 -2.95
CA HIS A 48 -7.42 -17.78 -1.80
C HIS A 48 -6.83 -19.17 -2.08
N GLU A 49 -7.39 -19.90 -3.06
CA GLU A 49 -6.93 -21.24 -3.47
C GLU A 49 -5.74 -21.21 -4.43
N ALA A 50 -5.34 -20.03 -4.92
CA ALA A 50 -4.28 -19.92 -5.91
C ALA A 50 -2.87 -20.16 -5.29
N PRO A 51 -1.94 -20.81 -6.02
CA PRO A 51 -0.56 -20.99 -5.56
C PRO A 51 0.14 -19.66 -5.20
N GLU A 52 -0.14 -18.59 -5.94
CA GLU A 52 0.40 -17.25 -5.69
C GLU A 52 -0.08 -16.70 -4.34
N PHE A 53 -1.33 -16.96 -3.98
CA PHE A 53 -1.87 -16.59 -2.67
C PHE A 53 -1.19 -17.39 -1.56
N ALA A 54 -1.08 -18.70 -1.71
CA ALA A 54 -0.44 -19.60 -0.75
C ALA A 54 1.02 -19.20 -0.48
N LYS A 55 1.76 -18.78 -1.52
CA LYS A 55 3.13 -18.27 -1.38
C LYS A 55 3.21 -17.06 -0.43
N TRP A 56 2.35 -16.06 -0.60
CA TRP A 56 2.33 -14.89 0.28
C TRP A 56 1.81 -15.20 1.68
N ARG A 57 0.85 -16.14 1.81
CA ARG A 57 0.41 -16.64 3.11
C ARG A 57 1.55 -17.30 3.89
N THR A 58 2.48 -17.98 3.22
CA THR A 58 3.67 -18.56 3.86
C THR A 58 4.63 -17.48 4.38
N ILE A 59 4.73 -16.35 3.69
CA ILE A 59 5.62 -15.23 4.06
C ILE A 59 5.02 -14.37 5.18
N LEU A 60 3.72 -14.04 5.04
CA LEU A 60 3.03 -13.07 5.89
C LEU A 60 2.23 -13.73 7.04
N GLY A 61 2.02 -15.04 6.97
CA GLY A 61 1.22 -15.79 7.94
C GLY A 61 -0.28 -15.72 7.64
N PRO A 62 -1.11 -16.22 8.58
CA PRO A 62 -2.57 -16.27 8.42
C PRO A 62 -3.20 -14.90 8.17
N GLU A 63 -2.58 -13.83 8.67
CA GLU A 63 -3.09 -12.45 8.55
C GLU A 63 -3.09 -11.92 7.12
N TYR A 64 -2.44 -12.61 6.19
CA TYR A 64 -2.45 -12.26 4.77
C TYR A 64 -3.86 -12.14 4.20
N ILE A 65 -4.82 -12.87 4.75
CA ILE A 65 -6.23 -12.79 4.34
C ILE A 65 -6.77 -11.36 4.43
N HIS A 66 -6.39 -10.61 5.48
CA HIS A 66 -6.82 -9.23 5.76
C HIS A 66 -6.07 -8.18 4.94
N VAL A 67 -4.97 -8.56 4.28
CA VAL A 67 -4.10 -7.62 3.55
C VAL A 67 -4.77 -7.00 2.32
N HIS A 68 -5.91 -7.52 1.86
CA HIS A 68 -6.71 -6.84 0.83
C HIS A 68 -7.17 -5.45 1.28
N HIS A 69 -7.46 -5.24 2.57
CA HIS A 69 -7.75 -3.91 3.10
C HIS A 69 -6.50 -3.01 3.14
N TYR A 70 -5.31 -3.55 3.42
CA TYR A 70 -4.07 -2.76 3.29
C TYR A 70 -3.89 -2.31 1.84
N CYS A 71 -4.13 -3.20 0.88
CA CYS A 71 -4.05 -2.87 -0.53
C CYS A 71 -5.12 -1.88 -0.99
N GLY A 72 -6.37 -2.03 -0.51
CA GLY A 72 -7.45 -1.06 -0.75
C GLY A 72 -7.10 0.32 -0.21
N GLY A 73 -6.55 0.40 1.01
CA GLY A 73 -6.09 1.67 1.58
C GLY A 73 -4.99 2.34 0.76
N LEU A 74 -4.12 1.59 0.07
CA LEU A 74 -3.14 2.17 -0.85
C LEU A 74 -3.79 2.74 -2.12
N VAL A 75 -4.82 2.06 -2.65
CA VAL A 75 -5.59 2.53 -3.81
C VAL A 75 -6.35 3.81 -3.44
N ASP A 76 -7.03 3.84 -2.30
CA ASP A 76 -7.70 5.02 -1.78
C ASP A 76 -6.75 6.22 -1.62
N MET A 77 -5.51 5.98 -1.17
CA MET A 77 -4.49 7.03 -1.12
C MET A 77 -4.09 7.55 -2.51
N PHE A 78 -4.07 6.71 -3.54
CA PHE A 78 -3.85 7.17 -4.92
C PHE A 78 -5.01 8.03 -5.40
N HIS A 79 -6.25 7.57 -5.23
CA HIS A 79 -7.44 8.33 -5.63
C HIS A 79 -7.56 9.66 -4.88
N ALA A 80 -7.14 9.71 -3.61
CA ALA A 80 -7.06 10.95 -2.84
C ALA A 80 -6.08 11.98 -3.43
N ASN A 81 -5.02 11.54 -4.11
CA ASN A 81 -4.04 12.42 -4.73
C ASN A 81 -4.48 12.90 -6.12
N GLU A 82 -5.26 12.09 -6.84
CA GLU A 82 -5.72 12.44 -8.20
C GLU A 82 -6.94 13.35 -8.20
N ASN A 83 -7.89 13.14 -7.28
CA ASN A 83 -9.15 13.86 -7.27
C ASN A 83 -9.35 14.69 -5.99
N SER A 84 -9.12 15.99 -6.10
CA SER A 84 -9.28 16.93 -4.96
C SER A 84 -10.70 16.97 -4.40
N ARG A 85 -11.73 16.75 -5.23
CA ARG A 85 -13.14 16.78 -4.81
C ARG A 85 -13.48 15.61 -3.89
N GLN A 86 -12.91 14.44 -4.14
CA GLN A 86 -13.15 13.22 -3.36
C GLN A 86 -12.05 12.95 -2.32
N ARG A 87 -11.03 13.81 -2.25
CA ARG A 87 -9.85 13.61 -1.42
C ARG A 87 -10.17 13.25 0.03
N GLN A 88 -11.09 13.97 0.67
CA GLN A 88 -11.46 13.70 2.06
C GLN A 88 -12.07 12.31 2.21
N GLY A 89 -13.05 11.95 1.37
CA GLY A 89 -13.69 10.65 1.41
C GLY A 89 -12.72 9.50 1.16
N ASN A 90 -11.81 9.68 0.20
CA ASN A 90 -10.79 8.69 -0.12
C ASN A 90 -9.79 8.52 1.04
N LEU A 91 -9.35 9.61 1.69
CA LEU A 91 -8.49 9.51 2.88
C LEU A 91 -9.20 8.82 4.05
N GLU A 92 -10.49 9.07 4.25
CA GLU A 92 -11.29 8.39 5.27
C GLU A 92 -11.46 6.90 4.98
N SER A 93 -11.70 6.53 3.72
CA SER A 93 -11.73 5.14 3.27
C SER A 93 -10.37 4.47 3.52
N ALA A 94 -9.26 5.12 3.15
CA ALA A 94 -7.92 4.61 3.41
C ALA A 94 -7.68 4.37 4.90
N ARG A 95 -8.07 5.33 5.76
CA ARG A 95 -7.98 5.21 7.21
C ARG A 95 -8.76 4.01 7.73
N SER A 96 -9.99 3.84 7.28
CA SER A 96 -10.86 2.71 7.66
C SER A 96 -10.24 1.37 7.28
N ASN A 97 -9.77 1.26 6.03
CA ASN A 97 -9.08 0.09 5.48
C ASN A 97 -7.84 -0.28 6.31
N PHE A 98 -6.95 0.68 6.59
CA PHE A 98 -5.78 0.42 7.42
C PHE A 98 -6.12 0.05 8.87
N ASN A 99 -7.13 0.70 9.46
CA ASN A 99 -7.58 0.39 10.82
C ASN A 99 -8.24 -1.00 10.92
N TYR A 100 -8.90 -1.48 9.86
CA TYR A 100 -9.37 -2.86 9.81
C TYR A 100 -8.18 -3.82 9.94
N VAL A 101 -7.17 -3.68 9.09
CA VAL A 101 -5.97 -4.55 9.14
C VAL A 101 -5.32 -4.51 10.51
N LEU A 102 -5.16 -3.32 11.09
CA LEU A 102 -4.54 -3.16 12.40
C LEU A 102 -5.31 -3.90 13.51
N ARG A 103 -6.65 -3.93 13.44
CA ARG A 103 -7.51 -4.65 14.41
C ARG A 103 -7.55 -6.16 14.18
N SER A 104 -7.31 -6.61 12.96
CA SER A 104 -7.36 -8.03 12.59
C SER A 104 -6.03 -8.76 12.78
N ILE A 105 -4.90 -8.06 12.85
CA ILE A 105 -3.58 -8.67 13.09
C ILE A 105 -3.47 -9.14 14.54
N GLN A 106 -3.14 -10.42 14.74
CA GLN A 106 -2.83 -10.99 16.05
C GLN A 106 -1.32 -11.05 16.30
N ASN A 107 -0.51 -11.17 15.23
CA ASN A 107 0.95 -11.21 15.34
C ASN A 107 1.55 -9.81 15.57
N PRO A 108 2.14 -9.52 16.76
CA PRO A 108 2.73 -8.21 17.06
C PRO A 108 4.00 -7.91 16.23
N LYS A 109 4.55 -8.90 15.53
CA LYS A 109 5.71 -8.78 14.63
C LYS A 109 5.31 -8.90 13.16
N PHE A 110 4.03 -8.72 12.83
CA PHE A 110 3.55 -8.78 11.45
C PHE A 110 4.35 -7.83 10.55
N ILE A 111 4.86 -8.36 9.43
CA ILE A 111 5.91 -7.72 8.62
C ILE A 111 5.50 -6.36 8.07
N LEU A 112 4.20 -6.16 7.81
CA LEU A 112 3.68 -4.90 7.27
C LEU A 112 3.40 -3.84 8.35
N LEU A 113 3.46 -4.15 9.65
CA LEU A 113 3.16 -3.19 10.73
C LEU A 113 3.91 -1.86 10.61
N PRO A 114 5.23 -1.83 10.34
CA PRO A 114 5.94 -0.56 10.18
C PRO A 114 5.36 0.29 9.04
N ASP A 115 5.04 -0.31 7.89
CA ASP A 115 4.44 0.44 6.79
C ASP A 115 3.00 0.81 7.07
N LEU A 116 2.19 -0.09 7.62
CA LEU A 116 0.80 0.17 7.99
C LEU A 116 0.68 1.37 8.94
N TYR A 117 1.51 1.43 9.98
CA TYR A 117 1.58 2.60 10.87
C TYR A 117 2.04 3.86 10.13
N TYR A 118 3.01 3.75 9.22
CA TYR A 118 3.43 4.90 8.42
C TYR A 118 2.32 5.42 7.49
N ARG A 119 1.52 4.53 6.88
CA ARG A 119 0.36 4.90 6.06
C ARG A 119 -0.72 5.59 6.87
N LEU A 120 -1.07 5.05 8.04
CA LEU A 120 -1.97 5.71 8.98
C LEU A 120 -1.45 7.09 9.39
N ALA A 121 -0.15 7.24 9.63
CA ALA A 121 0.45 8.53 9.94
C ALA A 121 0.31 9.55 8.79
N LEU A 122 0.53 9.12 7.54
CA LEU A 122 0.34 9.97 6.37
C LEU A 122 -1.12 10.40 6.23
N VAL A 123 -2.04 9.45 6.29
CA VAL A 123 -3.48 9.71 6.17
C VAL A 123 -3.96 10.64 7.29
N SER A 124 -3.61 10.37 8.55
CA SER A 124 -3.96 11.27 9.66
C SER A 124 -3.40 12.67 9.46
N LYS A 125 -2.15 12.82 8.98
CA LYS A 125 -1.57 14.15 8.69
C LYS A 125 -2.35 14.85 7.57
N ASP A 126 -2.70 14.12 6.52
CA ASP A 126 -3.40 14.63 5.34
C ASP A 126 -4.88 14.96 5.60
N LEU A 127 -5.47 14.37 6.66
CA LEU A 127 -6.76 14.71 7.25
C LEU A 127 -6.70 15.86 8.28
N GLY A 128 -5.50 16.38 8.59
CA GLY A 128 -5.31 17.44 9.57
C GLY A 128 -5.15 16.97 11.03
N ASN A 129 -5.24 15.66 11.29
CA ASN A 129 -5.09 15.06 12.61
C ASN A 129 -3.60 14.87 12.97
N VAL A 130 -2.90 15.99 13.20
CA VAL A 130 -1.43 16.00 13.41
C VAL A 130 -1.00 15.19 14.64
N GLY A 131 -1.78 15.17 15.72
CA GLY A 131 -1.49 14.37 16.91
C GLY A 131 -1.47 12.87 16.63
N GLU A 132 -2.49 12.36 15.93
CA GLU A 132 -2.52 10.96 15.48
C GLU A 132 -1.37 10.65 14.53
N ALA A 133 -1.05 11.57 13.61
CA ALA A 133 0.05 11.39 12.67
C ALA A 133 1.38 11.18 13.39
N ILE A 134 1.63 11.95 14.47
CA ILE A 134 2.83 11.80 15.30
C ILE A 134 2.82 10.42 15.97
N GLY A 135 1.74 10.05 16.66
CA GLY A 135 1.64 8.79 17.38
C GLY A 135 1.81 7.56 16.47
N TYR A 136 1.23 7.56 15.27
CA TYR A 136 1.42 6.47 14.31
C TYR A 136 2.83 6.43 13.72
N ALA A 137 3.45 7.57 13.45
CA ALA A 137 4.83 7.59 12.97
C ALA A 137 5.81 7.07 14.04
N GLU A 138 5.58 7.37 15.32
CA GLU A 138 6.34 6.80 16.44
C GLU A 138 6.15 5.28 16.55
N LYS A 139 4.91 4.79 16.43
CA LYS A 139 4.62 3.34 16.37
C LYS A 139 5.36 2.66 15.19
N SER A 140 5.41 3.30 14.04
CA SER A 140 6.16 2.82 12.86
C SER A 140 7.67 2.69 13.15
N ILE A 141 8.27 3.71 13.79
CA ILE A 141 9.69 3.69 14.21
C ILE A 141 9.96 2.58 15.23
N ASN A 142 9.06 2.41 16.20
CA ASN A 142 9.19 1.39 17.23
C ASN A 142 9.09 -0.02 16.63
N ALA A 143 8.21 -0.23 15.65
CA ALA A 143 8.08 -1.49 14.93
C ALA A 143 9.31 -1.79 14.06
N LYS A 144 9.96 -0.78 13.47
CA LYS A 144 11.19 -0.95 12.68
C LYS A 144 12.08 0.29 12.73
N ARG A 145 13.12 0.25 13.57
CA ARG A 145 14.02 1.39 13.82
C ARG A 145 14.79 1.87 12.59
N ASN A 146 15.08 1.00 11.64
CA ASN A 146 15.74 1.34 10.37
C ASN A 146 14.74 1.64 9.23
N TYR A 147 13.49 1.98 9.56
CA TYR A 147 12.53 2.43 8.57
C TYR A 147 12.57 3.96 8.46
N LEU A 148 13.18 4.48 7.38
CA LEU A 148 13.47 5.91 7.24
C LEU A 148 12.22 6.81 7.13
N ASN A 149 11.16 6.33 6.47
CA ASN A 149 10.00 7.12 6.11
C ASN A 149 9.29 7.84 7.28
N PRO A 150 8.98 7.17 8.41
CA PRO A 150 8.35 7.84 9.56
C PRO A 150 9.24 8.92 10.20
N TYR A 151 10.57 8.76 10.23
CA TYR A 151 11.47 9.81 10.72
C TYR A 151 11.38 11.07 9.86
N ILE A 152 11.31 10.89 8.53
CA ILE A 152 11.17 11.99 7.59
C ILE A 152 9.85 12.72 7.80
N LEU A 153 8.75 11.98 7.97
CA LEU A 153 7.43 12.53 8.22
C LEU A 153 7.39 13.37 9.52
N LEU A 154 7.83 12.80 10.63
CA LEU A 154 7.87 13.49 11.92
C LEU A 154 8.79 14.71 11.90
N ALA A 155 9.96 14.61 11.27
CA ALA A 155 10.86 15.76 11.13
C ALA A 155 10.19 16.89 10.34
N ASP A 156 9.49 16.58 9.25
CA ASP A 156 8.76 17.58 8.46
C ASP A 156 7.60 18.21 9.28
N ILE A 157 6.89 17.42 10.10
CA ILE A 157 5.87 17.91 11.03
C ILE A 157 6.49 18.87 12.07
N TYR A 158 7.58 18.48 12.72
CA TYR A 158 8.22 19.31 13.75
C TYR A 158 8.88 20.56 13.18
N ILE A 159 9.45 20.51 11.97
CA ILE A 159 9.98 21.69 11.28
C ILE A 159 8.84 22.69 11.02
N LYS A 160 7.70 22.22 10.50
CA LYS A 160 6.52 23.08 10.25
C LYS A 160 5.99 23.70 11.55
N ALA A 161 6.07 22.98 12.67
CA ALA A 161 5.67 23.47 13.99
C ALA A 161 6.73 24.36 14.68
N GLY A 162 7.84 24.72 14.02
CA GLY A 162 8.93 25.51 14.61
C GLY A 162 9.83 24.75 15.59
N LYS A 163 9.56 23.46 15.85
CA LYS A 163 10.30 22.60 16.78
C LYS A 163 11.57 22.02 16.15
N LYS A 164 12.46 22.89 15.64
CA LYS A 164 13.68 22.50 14.89
C LYS A 164 14.64 21.62 15.69
N SER A 165 14.83 21.89 16.98
CA SER A 165 15.70 21.07 17.85
C SER A 165 15.19 19.61 17.95
N THR A 166 13.89 19.42 18.13
CA THR A 166 13.26 18.07 18.14
C THR A 166 13.44 17.37 16.80
N ALA A 167 13.17 18.08 15.69
CA ALA A 167 13.39 17.54 14.35
C ALA A 167 14.85 17.11 14.12
N LYS A 168 15.83 17.92 14.56
CA LYS A 168 17.26 17.62 14.43
C LYS A 168 17.64 16.36 15.20
N LYS A 169 17.21 16.22 16.46
CA LYS A 169 17.43 15.00 17.27
C LYS A 169 16.92 13.75 16.56
N LEU A 170 15.69 13.83 16.03
CA LEU A 170 15.07 12.72 15.31
C LEU A 170 15.82 12.36 14.01
N LEU A 171 16.22 13.36 13.23
CA LEU A 171 17.00 13.15 11.99
C LEU A 171 18.38 12.54 12.27
N LEU A 172 19.02 12.92 13.38
CA LEU A 172 20.29 12.34 13.81
C LEU A 172 20.15 10.88 14.25
N GLN A 173 19.04 10.52 14.90
CA GLN A 173 18.72 9.11 15.18
C GLN A 173 18.59 8.31 13.89
N ALA A 174 17.83 8.80 12.90
CA ALA A 174 17.66 8.15 11.61
C ALA A 174 18.99 8.01 10.84
N LYS A 175 19.90 8.99 10.99
CA LYS A 175 21.22 9.00 10.34
C LYS A 175 22.10 7.84 10.79
N LYS A 176 21.94 7.31 12.01
CA LYS A 176 22.65 6.11 12.48
C LYS A 176 22.38 4.90 11.58
N TYR A 177 21.16 4.75 11.09
CA TYR A 177 20.76 3.66 10.20
C TYR A 177 20.89 4.01 8.71
N HIS A 178 20.85 5.31 8.37
CA HIS A 178 20.86 5.79 6.98
C HIS A 178 21.88 6.93 6.76
N PRO A 179 23.18 6.71 6.98
CA PRO A 179 24.19 7.78 7.00
C PRO A 179 24.29 8.57 5.69
N ASN A 180 23.98 7.91 4.57
CA ASN A 180 24.10 8.45 3.21
C ASN A 180 22.78 8.96 2.60
N SER A 181 21.67 8.95 3.36
CA SER A 181 20.37 9.37 2.84
C SER A 181 20.35 10.85 2.45
N LYS A 182 20.20 11.13 1.14
CA LYS A 182 20.00 12.49 0.61
C LYS A 182 18.76 13.16 1.23
N ARG A 183 17.70 12.37 1.49
CA ARG A 183 16.45 12.86 2.12
C ARG A 183 16.70 13.40 3.54
N LEU A 184 17.53 12.73 4.33
CA LEU A 184 17.94 13.18 5.67
C LEU A 184 18.84 14.41 5.58
N LYS A 185 19.90 14.36 4.76
CA LYS A 185 20.84 15.48 4.59
C LYS A 185 20.12 16.77 4.23
N ARG A 186 19.13 16.73 3.34
CA ARG A 186 18.31 17.89 2.95
C ARG A 186 17.52 18.50 4.12
N ARG A 187 17.01 17.68 5.05
CA ARG A 187 16.21 18.15 6.19
C ARG A 187 17.08 18.63 7.34
N LEU A 188 18.24 18.00 7.55
CA LEU A 188 19.24 18.47 8.51
C LEU A 188 19.73 19.89 8.20
N LYS A 189 19.73 20.32 6.94
CA LYS A 189 20.04 21.71 6.55
C LYS A 189 18.96 22.73 6.92
N LYS A 190 17.74 22.29 7.29
CA LYS A 190 16.61 23.17 7.62
C LYS A 190 16.45 23.41 9.14
N VAL A 191 17.25 22.73 9.96
CA VAL A 191 17.14 22.66 11.42
C VAL A 191 18.44 22.98 12.13
#